data_AF-A0A929KL15-F1
#
_entry.id   AF-A0A929KL15-F1
#
_cell.length_a   1.000
_cell.length_b   1.000
_cell.length_c   1.000
_cell.angle_alpha   90.00
_cell.angle_beta   90.00
_cell.angle_gamma   90.00
#
_symmetry.space_group_name_H-M   'P 1'
#
loop_
_entity.id
_entity.type
_entity.pdbx_description
1 polymer ?
#
loop_
_entity_poly.entity_id
_entity_poly.type
_entity_poly.pdbx_seq_one_letter_code
_entity_poly.pdbx_strand_id
1 'polypeptide(L)'
;MGKAVLNHLRRALGIGFPCGAAAFLVLHQGALLLLHRWAKVTPVAPWSFAPMGPMEAPAVIWLTIWAGLYGIAIALLLRLLRVPELAAGLVLGLLATLAAPYIHAPGGLPLFGTGTPGPLWLSLLLNGLFGWGAVFFMRPFALRG
;
A
#
# COMPACT_ATOMS: atom_id res chain seq x y z
N MET A 1 22.95 2.64 -21.87
CA MET A 1 22.12 3.09 -20.74
C MET A 1 20.66 2.59 -20.80
N GLY A 2 19.97 2.60 -21.95
CA GLY A 2 18.53 2.29 -22.03
C GLY A 2 18.08 0.87 -21.63
N LYS A 3 18.85 -0.19 -21.93
CA LYS A 3 18.43 -1.58 -21.65
C LYS A 3 18.36 -1.91 -20.16
N ALA A 4 19.28 -1.38 -19.35
CA ALA A 4 19.32 -1.62 -17.91
C ALA A 4 18.13 -0.93 -17.21
N VAL A 5 17.86 0.34 -17.54
CA VAL A 5 16.70 1.09 -17.03
C VAL A 5 15.39 0.39 -17.38
N LEU A 6 15.24 -0.06 -18.63
CA LEU A 6 14.06 -0.79 -19.08
C LEU A 6 13.84 -2.09 -18.29
N ASN A 7 14.92 -2.82 -17.96
CA ASN A 7 14.82 -4.03 -17.15
C ASN A 7 14.38 -3.75 -15.71
N HIS A 8 14.88 -2.68 -15.09
CA HIS A 8 14.41 -2.26 -13.76
C HIS A 8 12.94 -1.88 -13.76
N LEU A 9 12.49 -1.11 -14.75
CA LEU A 9 11.09 -0.72 -14.91
C LEU A 9 10.19 -1.95 -15.10
N ARG A 10 10.54 -2.86 -16.01
CA ARG A 10 9.77 -4.09 -16.25
C ARG A 10 9.63 -4.94 -14.99
N ARG A 11 10.72 -5.14 -14.24
CA ARG A 11 10.69 -5.90 -12.99
C ARG A 11 9.89 -5.18 -11.90
N ALA A 12 10.03 -3.86 -11.77
CA ALA A 12 9.26 -3.10 -10.81
C ALA A 12 7.76 -3.09 -11.13
N LEU A 13 7.38 -3.00 -12.41
CA LEU A 13 5.98 -3.12 -12.85
C LEU A 13 5.46 -4.55 -12.60
N GLY A 14 6.17 -5.56 -13.09
CA GLY A 14 5.71 -6.95 -13.05
C GLY A 14 5.69 -7.58 -11.66
N ILE A 15 6.53 -7.11 -10.73
CA ILE A 15 6.60 -7.64 -9.36
C ILE A 15 6.01 -6.65 -8.36
N GLY A 16 6.34 -5.36 -8.49
CA GLY A 16 5.94 -4.34 -7.52
C GLY A 16 4.43 -4.19 -7.42
N PHE A 17 3.73 -4.18 -8.56
CA PHE A 17 2.28 -4.06 -8.59
C PHE A 17 1.58 -5.24 -7.88
N PRO A 18 1.78 -6.51 -8.28
CA PRO A 18 1.09 -7.63 -7.63
C PRO A 18 1.48 -7.78 -6.16
N CYS A 19 2.75 -7.54 -5.78
CA CYS A 19 3.16 -7.61 -4.38
C CYS A 19 2.52 -6.50 -3.53
N GLY A 20 2.41 -5.27 -4.05
CA GLY A 20 1.71 -4.18 -3.38
C GLY A 20 0.21 -4.47 -3.23
N ALA A 21 -0.45 -4.89 -4.31
CA ALA A 21 -1.85 -5.28 -4.28
C ALA A 21 -2.12 -6.42 -3.27
N ALA A 22 -1.28 -7.45 -3.26
CA ALA A 22 -1.37 -8.56 -2.32
C ALA A 22 -1.14 -8.11 -0.86
N ALA A 23 -0.17 -7.23 -0.61
CA ALA A 23 0.09 -6.69 0.72
C ALA A 23 -1.11 -5.91 1.27
N PHE A 24 -1.78 -5.14 0.41
CA PHE A 24 -3.02 -4.47 0.79
C PHE A 24 -4.14 -5.48 1.10
N LEU A 25 -4.45 -6.38 0.16
CA LEU A 25 -5.55 -7.31 0.30
C LEU A 25 -5.37 -8.29 1.47
N VAL A 26 -4.14 -8.67 1.80
CA VAL A 26 -3.85 -9.68 2.83
C VAL A 26 -3.47 -9.04 4.15
N LEU A 27 -2.44 -8.20 4.20
CA LEU A 27 -1.93 -7.68 5.48
C LEU A 27 -2.69 -6.45 5.95
N HIS A 28 -2.89 -5.45 5.08
CA HIS A 28 -3.63 -4.24 5.46
C HIS A 28 -5.09 -4.58 5.78
N GLN A 29 -5.79 -5.20 4.85
CA GLN A 29 -7.20 -5.56 5.05
C GLN A 29 -7.39 -6.68 6.08
N GLY A 30 -6.45 -7.62 6.19
CA GLY A 30 -6.46 -8.65 7.24
C GLY A 30 -6.25 -8.07 8.63
N ALA A 31 -5.33 -7.12 8.80
CA ALA A 31 -5.17 -6.40 10.06
C ALA A 31 -6.43 -5.59 10.40
N LEU A 32 -7.00 -4.90 9.42
CA LEU A 32 -8.27 -4.18 9.60
C LEU A 32 -9.42 -5.12 9.99
N LEU A 33 -9.48 -6.33 9.42
CA LEU A 33 -10.43 -7.37 9.82
C LEU A 33 -10.27 -7.74 11.30
N LEU A 34 -9.04 -7.99 11.75
CA LEU A 34 -8.75 -8.30 13.15
C LEU A 34 -9.17 -7.15 14.07
N LEU A 35 -8.83 -5.92 13.71
CA LEU A 35 -9.16 -4.73 14.51
C LEU A 35 -10.67 -4.45 14.56
N HIS A 36 -11.37 -4.64 13.44
CA HIS A 36 -12.80 -4.39 13.32
C HIS A 36 -13.65 -5.49 13.97
N ARG A 37 -13.38 -6.77 13.65
CA ARG A 37 -14.23 -7.90 14.09
C ARG A 37 -13.85 -8.44 15.45
N TRP A 38 -12.56 -8.56 15.73
CA TRP A 38 -12.08 -9.25 16.93
C TRP A 38 -11.78 -8.27 18.05
N ALA A 39 -10.94 -7.26 17.79
CA ALA A 39 -10.59 -6.27 18.81
C ALA A 39 -11.71 -5.25 19.05
N LYS A 40 -12.61 -5.04 18.07
CA LYS A 40 -13.72 -4.06 18.12
C LYS A 40 -13.25 -2.62 18.43
N VAL A 41 -12.04 -2.27 17.97
CA VAL A 41 -11.42 -0.95 18.22
C VAL A 41 -11.63 0.05 17.08
N THR A 42 -12.27 -0.38 15.99
CA THR A 42 -12.58 0.50 14.85
C THR A 42 -13.90 0.09 14.19
N PRO A 43 -14.77 1.05 13.82
CA PRO A 43 -15.99 0.77 13.08
C PRO A 43 -15.73 0.51 11.59
N VAL A 44 -14.50 0.77 11.10
CA VAL A 44 -14.15 0.64 9.68
C VAL A 44 -14.14 -0.84 9.28
N ALA A 45 -15.03 -1.20 8.35
CA ALA A 45 -15.09 -2.55 7.80
C ALA A 45 -13.97 -2.80 6.76
N PRO A 46 -13.37 -4.01 6.74
CA PRO A 46 -12.43 -4.38 5.71
C PRO A 46 -13.15 -4.76 4.39
N TRP A 47 -12.44 -4.65 3.26
CA TRP A 47 -12.91 -5.01 1.90
C TRP A 47 -14.25 -4.35 1.55
N SER A 48 -14.34 -3.04 1.80
CA SER A 48 -15.54 -2.27 1.48
C SER A 48 -15.81 -2.23 -0.02
N PHE A 49 -17.05 -2.53 -0.41
CA PHE A 49 -17.57 -2.33 -1.76
C PHE A 49 -18.32 -1.00 -1.92
N ALA A 50 -18.29 -0.14 -0.90
CA ALA A 50 -18.86 1.19 -1.02
C ALA A 50 -18.19 1.97 -2.17
N PRO A 51 -18.92 2.82 -2.90
CA PRO A 51 -18.35 3.65 -3.95
C PRO A 51 -17.23 4.56 -3.42
N MET A 52 -16.13 4.70 -4.18
CA MET A 52 -15.01 5.57 -3.84
C MET A 52 -14.33 6.17 -5.08
N GLY A 53 -13.86 7.42 -4.95
CA GLY A 53 -13.10 8.10 -5.99
C GLY A 53 -13.96 8.67 -7.12
N PRO A 54 -13.35 9.31 -8.13
CA PRO A 54 -14.06 10.02 -9.20
C PRO A 54 -14.86 9.11 -10.14
N MET A 55 -14.53 7.81 -10.17
CA MET A 55 -15.23 6.81 -10.99
C MET A 55 -16.25 5.99 -10.17
N GLU A 56 -16.45 6.32 -8.89
CA GLU A 56 -17.39 5.61 -7.99
C GLU A 56 -17.20 4.08 -7.95
N ALA A 57 -15.97 3.61 -8.20
CA ALA A 57 -15.65 2.19 -8.18
C ALA A 57 -15.71 1.63 -6.75
N PRO A 58 -15.92 0.31 -6.57
CA PRO A 58 -15.83 -0.31 -5.25
C PRO A 58 -14.51 0.01 -4.56
N ALA A 59 -14.56 0.52 -3.33
CA ALA A 59 -13.40 1.03 -2.60
C ALA A 59 -12.25 0.01 -2.52
N VAL A 60 -12.56 -1.26 -2.27
CA VAL A 60 -11.56 -2.33 -2.24
C VAL A 60 -10.79 -2.45 -3.56
N ILE A 61 -11.47 -2.30 -4.70
CA ILE A 61 -10.83 -2.37 -6.03
C ILE A 61 -9.99 -1.12 -6.27
N TRP A 62 -10.58 0.06 -6.02
CA TRP A 62 -9.90 1.35 -6.18
C TRP A 62 -8.61 1.42 -5.38
N LEU A 63 -8.67 1.06 -4.09
CA LEU A 63 -7.53 1.08 -3.19
C LEU A 63 -6.50 -0.01 -3.53
N THR A 64 -6.92 -1.17 -4.04
CA THR A 64 -5.99 -2.22 -4.49
C THR A 64 -5.14 -1.75 -5.67
N ILE A 65 -5.72 -1.00 -6.61
CA ILE A 65 -4.97 -0.41 -7.74
C ILE A 65 -3.92 0.57 -7.22
N TRP A 66 -4.31 1.47 -6.33
CA TRP A 66 -3.38 2.42 -5.71
C TRP A 66 -2.29 1.73 -4.90
N ALA A 67 -2.62 0.68 -4.14
CA ALA A 67 -1.64 -0.12 -3.42
C ALA A 67 -0.65 -0.80 -4.38
N GLY A 68 -1.11 -1.27 -5.54
CA GLY A 68 -0.24 -1.79 -6.59
C GLY A 68 0.71 -0.72 -7.15
N LEU A 69 0.20 0.48 -7.45
CA LEU A 69 1.02 1.62 -7.89
C LEU A 69 2.08 2.01 -6.85
N TYR A 70 1.71 2.00 -5.57
CA TYR A 70 2.63 2.27 -4.48
C TYR A 70 3.67 1.13 -4.32
N GLY A 71 3.26 -0.12 -4.55
CA GLY A 71 4.16 -1.27 -4.64
C GLY A 71 5.21 -1.14 -5.75
N ILE A 72 4.83 -0.60 -6.92
CA ILE A 72 5.77 -0.26 -8.00
C ILE A 72 6.79 0.79 -7.50
N ALA A 73 6.32 1.85 -6.83
CA ALA A 73 7.21 2.90 -6.31
C ALA A 73 8.22 2.35 -5.28
N ILE A 74 7.75 1.52 -4.33
CA ILE A 74 8.62 0.82 -3.37
C ILE A 74 9.65 -0.06 -4.11
N ALA A 75 9.19 -0.84 -5.09
CA ALA A 75 10.03 -1.72 -5.87
C ALA A 75 11.12 -0.96 -6.66
N LEU A 76 10.81 0.24 -7.18
CA LEU A 76 11.79 1.11 -7.82
C LEU A 76 12.79 1.67 -6.81
N LEU A 77 12.32 2.21 -5.69
CA LEU A 77 13.19 2.80 -4.66
C LEU A 77 14.17 1.78 -4.09
N LEU A 78 13.74 0.55 -3.81
CA LEU A 78 14.61 -0.51 -3.27
C LEU A 78 15.66 -1.02 -4.27
N ARG A 79 15.44 -0.80 -5.58
CA ARG A 79 16.45 -1.06 -6.63
C ARG A 79 17.49 0.05 -6.68
N LEU A 80 17.12 1.28 -6.33
CA LEU A 80 18.00 2.44 -6.32
C LEU A 80 18.79 2.58 -5.01
N LEU A 81 18.19 2.18 -3.89
CA LEU A 81 18.74 2.38 -2.55
C LEU A 81 19.27 1.07 -1.95
N ARG A 82 20.48 1.13 -1.39
CA ARG A 82 21.10 0.03 -0.64
C ARG A 82 20.77 0.12 0.85
N VAL A 83 19.51 -0.15 1.19
CA VAL A 83 18.98 -0.09 2.56
C VAL A 83 18.44 -1.45 3.03
N PRO A 84 18.25 -1.67 4.35
CA PRO A 84 17.54 -2.84 4.86
C PRO A 84 16.09 -2.85 4.36
N GLU A 85 15.77 -3.80 3.49
CA GLU A 85 14.58 -3.73 2.62
C GLU A 85 13.28 -3.70 3.41
N LEU A 86 13.11 -4.56 4.42
CA LEU A 86 11.89 -4.62 5.22
C LEU A 86 11.68 -3.35 6.06
N ALA A 87 12.75 -2.78 6.62
CA ALA A 87 12.68 -1.53 7.37
C ALA A 87 12.35 -0.36 6.43
N ALA A 88 12.95 -0.33 5.24
CA ALA A 88 12.61 0.64 4.22
C ALA A 88 11.16 0.50 3.75
N GLY A 89 10.66 -0.72 3.56
CA GLY A 89 9.25 -1.00 3.27
C GLY A 89 8.32 -0.45 4.34
N LEU A 90 8.62 -0.73 5.62
CA LEU A 90 7.88 -0.18 6.76
C LEU A 90 7.86 1.34 6.72
N VAL A 91 9.02 2.00 6.59
CA VAL A 91 9.12 3.47 6.54
C VAL A 91 8.35 4.05 5.36
N LEU A 92 8.49 3.48 4.15
CA LEU A 92 7.77 3.94 2.96
C LEU A 92 6.25 3.73 3.10
N GLY A 93 5.82 2.66 3.78
CA GLY A 93 4.44 2.44 4.17
C GLY A 93 3.95 3.51 5.14
N LEU A 94 4.69 3.79 6.21
CA LEU A 94 4.35 4.87 7.15
C LEU A 94 4.24 6.22 6.45
N LEU A 95 5.12 6.53 5.48
CA LEU A 95 5.02 7.74 4.66
C LEU A 95 3.79 7.75 3.73
N ALA A 96 3.27 6.59 3.32
CA ALA A 96 2.02 6.49 2.56
C ALA A 96 0.82 7.06 3.34
N THR A 97 0.87 6.97 4.67
CA THR A 97 -0.06 7.66 5.57
C THR A 97 -0.11 9.15 5.21
N LEU A 98 1.04 9.82 5.09
CA LEU A 98 1.08 11.25 4.76
C LEU A 98 0.55 11.58 3.35
N ALA A 99 0.68 10.65 2.40
CA ALA A 99 0.25 10.83 1.01
C ALA A 99 -1.23 10.52 0.76
N ALA A 100 -1.84 9.62 1.56
CA ALA A 100 -3.22 9.15 1.37
C ALA A 100 -4.28 10.26 1.22
N PRO A 101 -4.23 11.39 1.97
CA PRO A 101 -5.15 12.51 1.80
C PRO A 101 -5.29 13.08 0.38
N TYR A 102 -4.23 13.01 -0.41
CA TYR A 102 -4.13 13.68 -1.71
C TYR A 102 -4.55 12.78 -2.89
N ILE A 103 -4.74 11.48 -2.62
CA ILE A 103 -5.05 10.47 -3.64
C ILE A 103 -6.57 10.28 -3.77
N HIS A 104 -7.37 10.75 -2.80
CA HIS A 104 -8.75 10.27 -2.61
C HIS A 104 -9.88 11.30 -2.80
N ALA A 105 -9.63 12.62 -2.95
CA ALA A 105 -10.73 13.58 -3.16
C ALA A 105 -10.30 14.91 -3.83
N PRO A 106 -11.09 15.46 -4.78
CA PRO A 106 -11.14 16.91 -5.00
C PRO A 106 -11.93 17.52 -3.84
N GLY A 107 -11.25 18.13 -2.87
CA GLY A 107 -11.90 18.72 -1.68
C GLY A 107 -11.11 18.64 -0.38
N GLY A 108 -9.95 17.97 -0.35
CA GLY A 108 -9.08 17.97 0.83
C GLY A 108 -9.56 17.04 1.95
N LEU A 109 -8.91 15.87 1.99
CA LEU A 109 -8.90 14.83 3.03
C LEU A 109 -10.09 13.85 3.10
N PRO A 110 -9.73 12.54 3.04
CA PRO A 110 -9.92 11.68 4.20
C PRO A 110 -8.59 11.08 4.65
N LEU A 111 -8.25 11.35 5.91
CA LEU A 111 -7.04 10.90 6.59
C LEU A 111 -6.92 9.36 6.58
N PHE A 112 -5.90 8.90 5.86
CA PHE A 112 -5.12 7.72 6.19
C PHE A 112 -5.81 6.33 6.01
N GLY A 113 -5.80 5.84 4.78
CA GLY A 113 -5.84 4.40 4.45
C GLY A 113 -7.20 3.68 4.48
N THR A 114 -8.25 4.28 5.05
CA THR A 114 -9.56 3.63 5.22
C THR A 114 -10.76 4.37 4.62
N GLY A 115 -10.55 5.48 3.91
CA GLY A 115 -11.63 6.26 3.29
C GLY A 115 -12.55 7.01 4.28
N THR A 116 -12.20 7.03 5.57
CA THR A 116 -12.94 7.69 6.66
C THR A 116 -11.94 8.29 7.65
N PRO A 117 -12.26 9.40 8.35
CA PRO A 117 -11.41 9.94 9.40
C PRO A 117 -11.20 8.90 10.51
N GLY A 118 -10.03 8.27 10.52
CA GLY A 118 -9.59 7.32 11.54
C GLY A 118 -8.55 7.93 12.47
N PRO A 119 -8.32 7.35 13.65
CA PRO A 119 -7.24 7.78 14.52
C PRO A 119 -5.88 7.48 13.87
N LEU A 120 -4.93 8.42 13.98
CA LEU A 120 -3.60 8.35 13.33
C LEU A 120 -2.89 6.99 13.55
N TRP A 121 -2.99 6.43 14.76
CA TRP A 121 -2.33 5.16 15.10
C TRP A 121 -2.83 4.00 14.23
N LEU A 122 -4.13 3.96 13.90
CA LEU A 122 -4.72 2.89 13.11
C LEU A 122 -4.08 2.89 11.74
N SER A 123 -3.94 4.07 11.16
CA SER A 123 -3.45 4.17 9.81
C SER A 123 -1.94 4.03 9.70
N LEU A 124 -1.17 4.48 10.70
CA LEU A 124 0.25 4.14 10.80
C LEU A 124 0.44 2.62 10.86
N LEU A 125 -0.35 1.92 11.67
CA LEU A 125 -0.30 0.46 11.77
C LEU A 125 -0.63 -0.20 10.42
N LEU A 126 -1.76 0.16 9.81
CA LEU A 126 -2.23 -0.47 8.57
C LEU A 126 -1.28 -0.18 7.39
N ASN A 127 -0.84 1.07 7.22
CA ASN A 127 0.06 1.44 6.14
C ASN A 127 1.49 0.92 6.39
N GLY A 128 1.94 0.85 7.64
CA GLY A 128 3.20 0.22 8.01
C GLY A 128 3.21 -1.28 7.66
N LEU A 129 2.13 -1.99 8.00
CA LEU A 129 1.96 -3.41 7.63
C LEU A 129 1.87 -3.59 6.11
N PHE A 130 1.20 -2.69 5.40
CA PHE A 130 1.18 -2.68 3.94
C PHE A 130 2.59 -2.56 3.36
N GLY A 131 3.35 -1.52 3.75
CA GLY A 131 4.67 -1.27 3.18
C GLY A 131 5.67 -2.38 3.51
N TRP A 132 5.65 -2.87 4.75
CA TRP A 132 6.44 -4.04 5.14
C TRP A 132 6.04 -5.30 4.35
N GLY A 133 4.73 -5.54 4.21
CA GLY A 133 4.15 -6.67 3.48
C GLY A 133 4.50 -6.67 2.00
N ALA A 134 4.45 -5.50 1.38
CA ALA A 134 4.79 -5.33 -0.02
C ALA A 134 6.23 -5.80 -0.26
N VAL A 135 7.17 -5.36 0.58
CA VAL A 135 8.55 -5.80 0.50
C VAL A 135 8.70 -7.28 0.83
N PHE A 136 8.02 -7.77 1.88
CA PHE A 136 8.04 -9.18 2.26
C PHE A 136 7.65 -10.08 1.08
N PHE A 137 6.59 -9.73 0.34
CA PHE A 137 6.16 -10.46 -0.85
C PHE A 137 7.10 -10.29 -2.05
N MET A 138 7.88 -9.21 -2.13
CA MET A 138 8.86 -9.03 -3.21
C MET A 138 10.15 -9.84 -3.01
N ARG A 139 10.50 -10.21 -1.77
CA ARG A 139 11.78 -10.88 -1.44
C ARG A 139 12.08 -12.14 -2.26
N PRO A 140 11.11 -13.05 -2.53
CA PRO A 140 11.37 -14.24 -3.34
C PRO A 140 11.81 -13.94 -4.78
N PHE A 141 11.53 -12.74 -5.28
CA PHE A 141 11.79 -12.37 -6.69
C PHE A 141 13.12 -11.64 -6.90
N ALA A 142 14.01 -11.64 -5.90
CA ALA A 142 15.25 -10.88 -5.89
C ALA A 142 15.03 -9.38 -6.21
N LEU A 143 14.89 -8.58 -5.16
CA LEU A 143 14.75 -7.12 -5.27
C LEU A 143 15.95 -6.48 -5.99
N ARG A 144 17.13 -7.10 -5.87
CA ARG A 144 18.40 -6.67 -6.45
C ARG A 144 18.96 -7.77 -7.35
N GLY A 145 18.97 -7.49 -8.64
CA GLY A 145 19.52 -8.32 -9.71
C GLY A 145 19.24 -7.69 -11.06
#